data_AF-A0A9D7RZB3-F1
#
_entry.id   AF-A0A9D7RZB3-F1
#
_cell.length_a   1.000
_cell.length_b   1.000
_cell.length_c   1.000
_cell.angle_alpha   90.00
_cell.angle_beta   90.00
_cell.angle_gamma   90.00
#
_symmetry.space_group_name_H-M   'P 1'
#
loop_
_entity.id
_entity.type
_entity.pdbx_description
1 polymer ?
#
loop_
_entity_poly.entity_id
_entity_poly.type
_entity_poly.pdbx_seq_one_letter_code
_entity_poly.pdbx_strand_id
1 'polypeptide(L)'
;METPEGMSTHGMRQCLGNASEAWDKEMNRIWGELMRELPAPAKDSLRAAQRKWIAFRDAELEALAQSYGAMPGTMYLVMHADAASTLTRDRVRQLDALLEALRSSVQ
;
A
#
# COMPACT_ATOMS: atom_id res chain seq x y z
N MET A 1 -4.07 -20.41 12.77
CA MET A 1 -3.86 -20.94 14.13
C MET A 1 -3.25 -19.79 14.93
N GLU A 2 -4.04 -19.17 15.81
CA GLU A 2 -3.62 -17.98 16.57
C GLU A 2 -2.70 -18.42 17.71
N THR A 3 -1.38 -18.22 17.54
CA THR A 3 -0.43 -18.43 18.63
C THR A 3 -0.40 -17.18 19.53
N PRO A 4 -0.08 -17.31 20.84
CA PRO A 4 0.04 -16.18 21.77
C PRO A 4 1.00 -15.07 21.26
N GLU A 5 1.97 -15.44 20.43
CA GLU A 5 2.92 -14.54 19.79
C GLU A 5 2.27 -13.64 18.74
N GLY A 6 1.27 -14.13 18.00
CA GLY A 6 0.53 -13.37 16.98
C GLY A 6 -0.30 -12.22 17.54
N MET A 7 -0.68 -12.30 18.82
CA MET A 7 -1.42 -11.24 19.54
C MET A 7 -0.50 -10.28 20.31
N SER A 8 0.82 -10.52 20.31
CA SER A 8 1.77 -9.56 20.90
C SER A 8 1.95 -8.35 19.97
N THR A 9 2.30 -7.18 20.53
CA THR A 9 2.65 -6.00 19.71
C THR A 9 3.75 -6.32 18.70
N HIS A 10 4.73 -7.14 19.09
CA HIS A 10 5.80 -7.56 18.19
C HIS A 10 5.28 -8.41 17.02
N GLY A 11 4.50 -9.45 17.32
CA GLY A 11 3.91 -10.33 16.30
C GLY A 11 2.95 -9.61 15.37
N MET A 12 2.12 -8.69 15.90
CA MET A 12 1.25 -7.85 15.08
C MET A 12 2.04 -6.97 14.10
N ARG A 13 3.14 -6.35 14.56
CA ARG A 13 4.01 -5.56 13.68
C ARG A 13 4.67 -6.40 12.59
N GLN A 14 5.13 -7.61 12.92
CA GLN A 14 5.71 -8.53 11.94
C GLN A 14 4.68 -8.94 10.88
N CYS A 15 3.46 -9.28 11.30
CA CYS A 15 2.36 -9.63 10.39
C CYS A 15 2.06 -8.47 9.43
N LEU A 16 1.95 -7.25 9.94
CA LEU A 16 1.69 -6.05 9.14
C LEU A 16 2.86 -5.70 8.20
N GLY A 17 4.10 -5.94 8.63
CA GLY A 17 5.28 -5.85 7.77
C GLY A 17 5.21 -6.80 6.58
N ASN A 18 4.96 -8.09 6.85
CA ASN A 18 4.78 -9.10 5.80
C ASN A 18 3.63 -8.77 4.86
N ALA A 19 2.50 -8.27 5.40
CA ALA A 19 1.36 -7.83 4.60
C ALA A 19 1.73 -6.64 3.70
N SER A 20 2.48 -5.67 4.22
CA SER A 20 2.95 -4.51 3.45
C SER A 20 3.85 -4.93 2.28
N GLU A 21 4.79 -5.86 2.51
CA GLU A 21 5.63 -6.42 1.45
C GLU A 21 4.82 -7.17 0.39
N ALA A 22 3.80 -7.93 0.81
CA ALA A 22 2.92 -8.63 -0.12
C ALA A 22 2.12 -7.64 -0.99
N TRP A 23 1.59 -6.57 -0.39
CA TRP A 23 0.89 -5.53 -1.14
C TRP A 23 1.81 -4.74 -2.09
N ASP A 24 3.06 -4.48 -1.71
CA ASP A 24 4.00 -3.81 -2.60
C ASP A 24 4.36 -4.69 -3.83
N LYS A 25 4.57 -6.00 -3.61
CA LYS A 25 4.76 -6.96 -4.71
C LYS A 25 3.57 -6.97 -5.66
N GLU A 26 2.36 -6.97 -5.11
CA GLU A 26 1.13 -6.97 -5.90
C GLU A 26 0.92 -5.64 -6.66
N MET A 27 1.23 -4.51 -6.03
CA MET A 27 1.20 -3.20 -6.66
C MET A 27 2.13 -3.15 -7.87
N ASN A 28 3.36 -3.69 -7.73
CA ASN A 28 4.33 -3.75 -8.82
C ASN A 28 3.91 -4.70 -9.95
N ARG A 29 3.24 -5.81 -9.62
CA ARG A 29 2.66 -6.73 -10.63
C ARG A 29 1.62 -5.99 -11.48
N ILE A 30 0.58 -5.42 -10.86
CA ILE A 30 -0.50 -4.69 -11.54
C ILE A 30 0.04 -3.50 -12.32
N TRP A 31 0.98 -2.76 -11.72
CA TRP A 31 1.69 -1.67 -12.39
C TRP A 31 2.32 -2.12 -13.71
N GLY A 32 3.00 -3.26 -13.72
CA GLY A 32 3.58 -3.85 -14.93
C GLY A 32 2.53 -4.15 -16.00
N GLU A 33 1.34 -4.59 -15.63
CA GLU A 33 0.25 -4.89 -16.58
C GLU A 33 -0.34 -3.61 -17.19
N LEU A 34 -0.65 -2.62 -16.34
CA LEU A 34 -1.10 -1.30 -16.79
C LEU A 34 -0.09 -0.63 -17.72
N MET A 35 1.21 -0.74 -17.41
CA MET A 35 2.27 -0.19 -18.25
C MET A 35 2.45 -0.95 -19.58
N ARG A 36 1.93 -2.16 -19.73
CA ARG A 36 1.87 -2.86 -21.01
C ARG A 36 0.64 -2.42 -21.82
N GLU A 37 -0.52 -2.40 -21.17
CA GLU A 37 -1.82 -2.34 -21.86
C GLU A 37 -2.34 -0.92 -22.15
N LEU A 38 -1.99 0.08 -21.33
CA LEU A 38 -2.46 1.45 -21.55
C LEU A 38 -1.90 2.08 -22.85
N PRO A 39 -2.58 3.07 -23.44
CA PRO A 39 -1.97 3.92 -24.47
C PRO A 39 -0.93 4.88 -23.86
N ALA A 40 0.03 5.36 -24.66
CA ALA A 40 1.16 6.16 -24.17
C ALA A 40 0.76 7.40 -23.34
N PRO A 41 -0.21 8.25 -23.76
CA PRO A 41 -0.62 9.41 -22.97
C PRO A 41 -1.17 9.03 -21.57
N ALA A 42 -1.90 7.91 -21.49
CA ALA A 42 -2.44 7.41 -20.23
C ALA A 42 -1.33 6.85 -19.32
N LYS A 43 -0.32 6.16 -19.88
CA LYS A 43 0.86 5.70 -19.12
C LYS A 43 1.58 6.86 -18.46
N ASP A 44 1.81 7.95 -19.18
CA ASP A 44 2.54 9.11 -18.65
C ASP A 44 1.76 9.82 -17.54
N SER A 45 0.46 9.97 -17.73
CA SER A 45 -0.45 10.51 -16.71
C SER A 45 -0.46 9.63 -15.45
N LEU A 46 -0.55 8.31 -15.62
CA LEU A 46 -0.55 7.36 -14.52
C LEU A 46 0.80 7.32 -13.78
N ARG A 47 1.94 7.44 -14.49
CA ARG A 47 3.28 7.61 -13.88
C ARG A 47 3.38 8.85 -13.03
N ALA A 48 2.88 9.98 -13.52
CA ALA A 48 2.87 11.22 -12.76
C ALA A 48 2.00 11.07 -11.50
N ALA A 49 0.82 10.46 -11.61
CA ALA A 49 -0.05 10.18 -10.48
C ALA A 49 0.60 9.24 -9.46
N GLN A 50 1.23 8.15 -9.91
CA GLN A 50 1.90 7.18 -9.04
C GLN A 50 3.05 7.81 -8.26
N ARG A 51 3.88 8.66 -8.89
CA ARG A 51 4.96 9.38 -8.21
C ARG A 51 4.42 10.32 -7.13
N LYS A 52 3.33 11.05 -7.42
CA LYS A 52 2.68 11.91 -6.43
C LYS A 52 2.06 11.10 -5.29
N TRP A 53 1.48 9.95 -5.60
CA TRP A 53 0.96 9.04 -4.58
C TRP A 53 2.06 8.50 -3.66
N ILE A 54 3.24 8.15 -4.19
CA ILE A 54 4.40 7.75 -3.36
C ILE A 54 4.80 8.89 -2.42
N ALA A 55 4.94 10.12 -2.95
CA ALA A 55 5.27 11.28 -2.13
C ALA A 55 4.23 11.55 -1.03
N PHE A 56 2.94 11.39 -1.35
CA PHE A 56 1.85 11.47 -0.36
C PHE A 56 1.98 10.38 0.69
N ARG A 57 2.12 9.11 0.30
CA ARG A 57 2.24 7.97 1.22
C ARG A 57 3.39 8.18 2.19
N ASP A 58 4.54 8.57 1.68
CA ASP A 58 5.74 8.74 2.50
C ASP A 58 5.56 9.92 3.48
N ALA A 59 4.96 11.03 3.03
CA ALA A 59 4.64 12.18 3.90
C ALA A 59 3.58 11.84 4.97
N GLU A 60 2.55 11.08 4.62
CA GLU A 60 1.51 10.64 5.53
C GLU A 60 2.07 9.71 6.62
N LEU A 61 2.90 8.74 6.23
CA LEU A 61 3.53 7.81 7.17
C LEU A 61 4.53 8.50 8.11
N GLU A 62 5.21 9.54 7.64
CA GLU A 62 6.06 10.39 8.47
C GLU A 62 5.22 11.20 9.48
N ALA A 63 4.13 11.82 9.04
CA ALA A 63 3.23 12.55 9.91
C ALA A 63 2.61 11.65 11.00
N LEU A 64 2.22 10.43 10.63
CA LEU A 64 1.73 9.42 11.58
C LEU A 64 2.83 8.97 12.54
N ALA A 65 4.06 8.75 12.05
CA ALA A 65 5.18 8.38 12.91
C ALA A 65 5.46 9.45 13.98
N GLN A 66 5.44 10.73 13.61
CA GLN A 66 5.63 11.84 14.56
C GLN A 66 4.47 11.93 15.56
N SER A 67 3.22 11.76 15.08
CA SER A 67 2.03 11.80 15.93
C SER A 67 2.03 10.66 16.96
N TYR A 68 2.33 9.45 16.51
CA TYR A 68 2.35 8.24 17.33
C TYR A 68 3.57 8.13 18.24
N GLY A 69 4.74 8.61 17.80
CA GLY A 69 5.97 8.59 18.59
C GLY A 69 5.91 9.44 19.86
N ALA A 70 5.00 10.42 19.91
CA ALA A 70 4.74 11.23 21.10
C ALA A 70 3.78 10.57 22.11
N MET A 71 3.15 9.46 21.76
CA MET A 71 2.11 8.82 22.59
C MET A 71 2.65 7.63 23.40
N PRO A 72 2.23 7.45 24.66
CA PRO A 72 2.71 6.36 25.49
C PRO A 72 2.11 5.01 25.07
N GLY A 73 2.94 3.96 25.04
CA GLY A 73 2.52 2.59 24.79
C GLY A 73 2.84 2.09 23.38
N THR A 74 3.01 0.78 23.26
CA THR A 74 3.51 0.14 22.02
C THR A 74 2.44 -0.04 20.94
N MET A 75 1.15 0.12 21.28
CA MET A 75 0.04 -0.05 20.33
C MET A 75 0.16 0.91 19.13
N TYR A 76 0.68 2.11 19.35
CA TYR A 76 0.87 3.09 18.28
C TYR A 76 1.89 2.65 17.21
N LEU A 77 2.81 1.74 17.56
CA LEU A 77 3.72 1.12 16.58
C LEU A 77 2.99 0.12 15.67
N VAL A 78 1.92 -0.51 16.17
CA VAL A 78 1.05 -1.40 15.38
C VAL A 78 0.18 -0.55 14.45
N MET A 79 -0.39 0.55 14.96
CA MET A 79 -1.21 1.47 14.17
C MET A 79 -0.41 2.09 13.01
N HIS A 80 0.85 2.46 13.24
CA HIS A 80 1.74 2.93 12.18
C HIS A 80 1.95 1.88 11.08
N ALA A 81 2.27 0.64 11.47
CA ALA A 81 2.47 -0.46 10.54
C ALA A 81 1.19 -0.81 9.76
N ASP A 82 0.03 -0.70 10.42
CA ASP A 82 -1.27 -0.93 9.78
C ASP A 82 -1.59 0.16 8.74
N ALA A 83 -1.29 1.42 9.05
CA ALA A 83 -1.44 2.51 8.10
C ALA A 83 -0.60 2.30 6.82
N ALA A 84 0.65 1.86 6.98
CA ALA A 84 1.52 1.54 5.84
C ALA A 84 0.94 0.42 4.96
N SER A 85 0.43 -0.64 5.60
CA SER A 85 -0.20 -1.76 4.91
C SER A 85 -1.49 -1.32 4.18
N THR A 86 -2.35 -0.56 4.88
CA THR A 86 -3.65 -0.10 4.38
C THR A 86 -3.49 0.86 3.20
N LEU A 87 -2.61 1.85 3.28
CA LEU A 87 -2.36 2.79 2.18
C LEU A 87 -1.90 2.06 0.90
N THR A 88 -1.01 1.07 1.06
CA THR A 88 -0.50 0.29 -0.08
C THR A 88 -1.58 -0.61 -0.67
N ARG A 89 -2.34 -1.32 0.17
CA ARG A 89 -3.48 -2.15 -0.25
C ARG A 89 -4.54 -1.35 -1.01
N ASP A 90 -4.88 -0.16 -0.53
CA ASP A 90 -5.92 0.65 -1.16
C ASP A 90 -5.45 1.19 -2.52
N ARG A 91 -4.15 1.47 -2.67
CA ARG A 91 -3.57 1.78 -3.98
C ARG A 91 -3.60 0.60 -4.94
N VAL A 92 -3.29 -0.61 -4.47
CA VAL A 92 -3.44 -1.85 -5.25
C VAL A 92 -4.87 -1.95 -5.80
N ARG A 93 -5.89 -1.79 -4.95
CA ARG A 93 -7.31 -1.84 -5.37
C ARG A 93 -7.67 -0.81 -6.44
N GLN A 94 -7.14 0.42 -6.33
CA GLN A 94 -7.37 1.45 -7.34
C GLN A 94 -6.74 1.09 -8.69
N LEU A 95 -5.52 0.57 -8.69
CA LEU A 95 -4.83 0.16 -9.92
C LEU A 95 -5.48 -1.08 -10.54
N ASP A 96 -5.90 -2.02 -9.72
CA ASP A 96 -6.59 -3.24 -10.15
C ASP A 96 -7.93 -2.91 -10.81
N ALA A 97 -8.73 -2.04 -10.19
CA ALA A 97 -9.99 -1.59 -10.78
C ALA A 97 -9.81 -0.90 -12.14
N LEU A 98 -8.71 -0.14 -12.33
CA LEU A 98 -8.37 0.45 -13.62
C LEU A 98 -7.99 -0.62 -14.65
N LEU A 99 -7.23 -1.64 -14.25
CA LEU A 99 -6.82 -2.74 -15.12
C LEU A 99 -8.03 -3.58 -15.57
N GLU A 100 -8.93 -3.90 -14.65
CA GLU A 100 -10.16 -4.63 -14.94
C GLU A 100 -11.10 -3.84 -15.87
N ALA A 101 -11.23 -2.53 -15.65
CA ALA A 101 -11.99 -1.67 -16.53
C ALA A 101 -11.40 -1.60 -17.94
N LEU A 102 -10.06 -1.54 -18.05
CA LEU A 102 -9.35 -1.55 -19.33
C LEU A 102 -9.63 -2.85 -20.09
N ARG A 103 -9.50 -4.00 -19.43
CA ARG A 103 -9.71 -5.32 -20.05
C ARG A 103 -11.15 -5.56 -20.45
N SER A 104 -12.10 -5.16 -19.59
CA SER A 104 -13.53 -5.24 -19.89
C SER A 104 -13.96 -4.39 -21.08
N SER A 105 -13.20 -3.34 -21.42
CA SER A 105 -13.49 -2.46 -22.56
C SER A 105 -13.02 -3.00 -23.93
N VAL A 106 -12.23 -4.08 -23.94
CA VAL A 106 -11.65 -4.69 -25.14
C VAL A 106 -12.43 -5.94 -25.60
N GLN A 107 -13.38 -6.41 -24.78
CA GLN A 107 -14.28 -7.54 -25.05
C GLN A 107 -15.52 -7.08 -25.84
#